data_AF-A0A7W7ZP30-F1
#
_entry.id   AF-A0A7W7ZP30-F1
#
_cell.length_a   1.000
_cell.length_b   1.000
_cell.length_c   1.000
_cell.angle_alpha   90.00
_cell.angle_beta   90.00
_cell.angle_gamma   90.00
#
_symmetry.space_group_name_H-M   'P 1'
#
loop_
_entity.id
_entity.type
_entity.pdbx_description
1 polymer ?
#
loop_
_entity_poly.entity_id
_entity_poly.type
_entity_poly.pdbx_seq_one_letter_code
_entity_poly.pdbx_strand_id
1 'polypeptide(L)'
;MSSLSDEYKILQDKIDKIGAFRVTIKGWSVTATIGALVAIASGKGFSPAISSFAVNVLLAWFFWFEREQVRLGWLFGGRARNIEIQIDKHRRATGEKVTFSTPNIARSLFGTKKPRPLISHTFKNDQLNKVLSRINKEARLAIKSDLIFYLVLGLAAWLPKWFGVTPQSPSPSVTIQNTIQPATQPLLDQNSQDVVNASGRRAKKNIKVSK
;
A
#
# COMPACT_ATOMS: atom_id res chain seq x y z
N MET A 1 -17.68 19.48 -37.07
CA MET A 1 -18.11 19.51 -35.65
C MET A 1 -18.09 18.13 -34.99
N SER A 2 -18.32 17.02 -35.70
CA SER A 2 -18.28 15.64 -35.15
C SER A 2 -16.94 15.30 -34.47
N SER A 3 -15.81 15.51 -35.16
CA SER A 3 -14.48 15.15 -34.64
C SER A 3 -14.10 15.85 -33.32
N LEU A 4 -14.48 17.12 -33.12
CA LEU A 4 -14.20 17.85 -31.86
C LEU A 4 -15.05 17.35 -30.70
N SER A 5 -16.31 16.98 -30.97
CA SER A 5 -17.20 16.37 -29.97
C SER A 5 -16.69 14.99 -29.55
N ASP A 6 -16.18 14.20 -30.49
CA ASP A 6 -15.63 12.87 -30.21
C ASP A 6 -14.33 12.97 -29.40
N GLU A 7 -13.43 13.92 -29.74
CA GLU A 7 -12.23 14.18 -28.96
C GLU A 7 -12.57 14.63 -27.52
N TYR A 8 -13.59 15.47 -27.35
CA TYR A 8 -14.05 15.91 -26.03
C TYR A 8 -14.54 14.74 -25.17
N LYS A 9 -15.36 13.84 -25.73
CA LYS A 9 -15.84 12.64 -25.01
C LYS A 9 -14.70 11.74 -24.57
N ILE A 10 -13.71 11.50 -25.44
CA ILE A 10 -12.53 10.70 -25.12
C ILE A 10 -11.69 11.35 -24.01
N LEU A 11 -11.53 12.68 -24.04
CA LEU A 11 -10.81 13.40 -22.99
C LEU A 11 -11.55 13.33 -21.65
N GLN A 12 -12.88 13.43 -21.67
CA GLN A 12 -13.70 13.31 -20.47
C GLN A 12 -13.60 11.92 -19.85
N ASP A 13 -13.70 10.86 -20.65
CA ASP A 13 -13.51 9.47 -20.20
C ASP A 13 -12.13 9.25 -19.56
N LYS A 14 -11.07 9.81 -20.16
CA LYS A 14 -9.71 9.74 -19.58
C LYS A 14 -9.59 10.49 -18.25
N ILE A 15 -10.22 11.66 -18.13
CA ILE A 15 -10.21 12.44 -16.88
C ILE A 15 -10.95 11.69 -15.77
N ASP A 16 -12.09 11.08 -16.09
CA ASP A 16 -12.87 10.30 -15.13
C ASP A 16 -12.11 9.06 -14.63
N LYS A 17 -11.50 8.31 -15.55
CA LYS A 17 -10.62 7.17 -15.21
C LYS A 17 -9.46 7.60 -14.32
N ILE A 18 -8.81 8.73 -14.61
CA ILE A 18 -7.75 9.27 -13.74
C ILE A 18 -8.29 9.59 -12.34
N GLY A 19 -9.50 10.14 -12.24
CA GLY A 19 -10.17 10.37 -10.95
C GLY A 19 -10.36 9.08 -10.16
N ALA A 20 -10.89 8.04 -10.80
CA ALA A 20 -11.09 6.73 -10.18
C ALA A 20 -9.76 6.09 -9.73
N PHE A 21 -8.72 6.12 -10.58
CA PHE A 21 -7.42 5.54 -10.23
C PHE A 21 -6.76 6.20 -9.01
N ARG A 22 -6.97 7.50 -8.78
CA ARG A 22 -6.44 8.18 -7.58
C ARG A 22 -7.05 7.63 -6.30
N VAL A 23 -8.36 7.41 -6.29
CA VAL A 23 -9.06 6.84 -5.13
C VAL A 23 -8.52 5.44 -4.84
N THR A 24 -8.31 4.64 -5.89
CA THR A 24 -7.72 3.30 -5.79
C THR A 24 -6.32 3.34 -5.21
N ILE A 25 -5.42 4.21 -5.71
CA ILE A 25 -4.05 4.34 -5.19
C ILE A 25 -4.04 4.70 -3.70
N LYS A 26 -4.89 5.63 -3.27
CA LYS A 26 -5.02 5.99 -1.85
C LYS A 26 -5.55 4.84 -1.00
N GLY A 27 -6.53 4.09 -1.51
CA GLY A 27 -7.01 2.89 -0.83
C GLY A 27 -5.90 1.87 -0.62
N TRP A 28 -5.12 1.59 -1.66
CA TRP A 28 -3.99 0.66 -1.57
C TRP A 28 -2.86 1.16 -0.66
N SER A 29 -2.56 2.46 -0.65
CA SER A 29 -1.51 3.00 0.21
C SER A 29 -1.87 2.91 1.69
N VAL A 30 -3.14 3.13 2.06
CA VAL A 30 -3.63 2.88 3.42
C VAL A 30 -3.56 1.40 3.78
N THR A 31 -4.07 0.51 2.92
CA THR A 31 -4.04 -0.95 3.15
C THR A 31 -2.61 -1.45 3.32
N ALA A 32 -1.67 -1.00 2.48
CA ALA A 32 -0.26 -1.35 2.58
C ALA A 32 0.37 -0.85 3.89
N THR A 33 0.03 0.37 4.31
CA THR A 33 0.53 0.95 5.57
C THR A 33 0.01 0.17 6.78
N ILE A 34 -1.29 -0.16 6.83
CA ILE A 34 -1.89 -0.95 7.91
C ILE A 34 -1.27 -2.35 7.95
N GLY A 35 -1.15 -3.02 6.80
CA GLY A 35 -0.53 -4.34 6.71
C GLY A 35 0.91 -4.33 7.22
N ALA A 36 1.69 -3.29 6.88
CA ALA A 36 3.04 -3.13 7.37
C ALA A 36 3.11 -2.86 8.88
N LEU A 37 2.21 -2.03 9.42
CA LEU A 37 2.12 -1.79 10.87
C LEU A 37 1.80 -3.08 11.64
N VAL A 38 0.86 -3.89 11.14
CA VAL A 38 0.51 -5.20 11.73
C VAL A 38 1.71 -6.15 11.68
N ALA A 39 2.44 -6.19 10.57
CA ALA A 39 3.63 -7.02 10.44
C ALA A 39 4.73 -6.59 11.43
N ILE A 40 5.00 -5.29 11.57
CA ILE A 40 5.96 -4.75 12.53
C ILE A 40 5.54 -5.09 13.97
N ALA A 41 4.26 -4.93 14.30
CA ALA A 41 3.73 -5.24 15.63
C ALA A 41 3.82 -6.73 15.99
N SER A 42 3.80 -7.62 15.00
CA SER A 42 3.91 -9.07 15.23
C SER A 42 5.31 -9.53 15.69
N GLY A 43 6.31 -8.64 15.64
CA GLY A 43 7.69 -8.93 16.09
C GLY A 43 8.44 -9.96 15.24
N LYS A 44 7.84 -10.44 14.14
CA LYS A 44 8.45 -11.39 13.21
C LYS A 44 9.01 -10.65 12.00
N GLY A 45 10.32 -10.71 11.79
CA GLY A 45 10.97 -10.20 10.57
C GLY A 45 12.07 -9.18 10.80
N PHE A 46 12.22 -8.23 9.87
CA PHE A 46 13.24 -7.19 9.89
C PHE A 46 13.07 -6.23 11.07
N SER A 47 14.13 -5.51 11.42
CA SER A 47 14.07 -4.48 12.47
C SER A 47 12.98 -3.44 12.14
N PRO A 48 12.27 -2.91 13.15
CA PRO A 48 11.23 -1.91 12.92
C PRO A 48 11.70 -0.73 12.08
N ALA A 49 12.95 -0.29 12.24
CA ALA A 49 13.53 0.79 11.45
C ALA A 49 13.63 0.46 9.94
N ILE A 50 14.08 -0.76 9.59
CA ILE A 50 14.15 -1.20 8.19
C ILE A 50 12.75 -1.29 7.59
N SER A 51 11.80 -1.84 8.34
CA SER A 51 10.41 -1.96 7.91
C SER A 51 9.75 -0.58 7.71
N SER A 52 9.93 0.36 8.64
CA SER A 52 9.43 1.74 8.50
C SER A 52 10.06 2.46 7.31
N PHE A 53 11.36 2.25 7.06
CA PHE A 53 12.02 2.81 5.89
C PHE A 53 11.43 2.24 4.58
N ALA A 54 11.24 0.93 4.50
CA ALA A 54 10.64 0.27 3.33
C ALA A 54 9.21 0.79 3.06
N VAL A 55 8.40 0.99 4.11
CA VAL A 55 7.07 1.60 3.99
C VAL A 55 7.14 3.02 3.43
N ASN A 56 8.09 3.84 3.90
CA ASN A 56 8.26 5.20 3.38
C ASN A 56 8.68 5.22 1.90
N VAL A 57 9.55 4.28 1.47
CA VAL A 57 9.89 4.13 0.05
C VAL A 57 8.65 3.77 -0.78
N LEU A 58 7.82 2.83 -0.29
CA LEU A 58 6.57 2.46 -0.95
C LEU A 58 5.57 3.62 -1.01
N LEU A 59 5.43 4.40 0.07
CA LEU A 59 4.59 5.59 0.10
C LEU A 59 5.09 6.68 -0.85
N ALA A 60 6.41 6.88 -0.96
CA ALA A 60 7.00 7.80 -1.93
C ALA A 60 6.68 7.36 -3.37
N TRP A 61 6.66 6.05 -3.65
CA TRP A 61 6.25 5.50 -4.93
C TRP A 61 4.77 5.76 -5.24
N PHE A 62 3.87 5.54 -4.27
CA PHE A 62 2.45 5.88 -4.42
C PHE A 62 2.24 7.38 -4.67
N PHE A 63 2.92 8.23 -3.90
CA PHE A 63 2.88 9.69 -4.10
C PHE A 63 3.35 10.08 -5.51
N TRP A 64 4.42 9.47 -6.00
CA TRP A 64 4.91 9.70 -7.36
C TRP A 64 3.85 9.37 -8.42
N PHE A 65 3.19 8.21 -8.29
CA PHE A 65 2.10 7.85 -9.21
C PHE A 65 0.91 8.81 -9.14
N GLU A 66 0.48 9.20 -7.94
CA GLU A 66 -0.61 10.16 -7.79
C GLU A 66 -0.24 11.51 -8.42
N ARG A 67 1.01 11.96 -8.24
CA ARG A 67 1.55 13.17 -8.87
C ARG A 67 1.48 13.09 -10.40
N GLU A 68 1.86 11.98 -11.01
CA GLU A 68 1.79 11.82 -12.46
C GLU A 68 0.34 11.83 -12.97
N GLN A 69 -0.59 11.23 -12.22
CA GLN A 69 -2.03 11.31 -12.51
C GLN A 69 -2.56 12.74 -12.43
N VAL A 70 -2.05 13.57 -11.50
CA VAL A 70 -2.37 15.01 -11.45
C VAL A 70 -1.87 15.74 -12.68
N ARG A 71 -0.64 15.46 -13.08
CA ARG A 71 -0.04 16.05 -14.26
C ARG A 71 -0.86 15.74 -15.51
N LEU A 72 -1.21 14.48 -15.72
CA LEU A 72 -2.04 14.03 -16.84
C LEU A 72 -3.45 14.62 -16.79
N GLY A 73 -4.07 14.69 -15.61
CA GLY A 73 -5.39 15.30 -15.43
C GLY A 73 -5.40 16.78 -15.82
N TRP A 74 -4.34 17.53 -15.50
CA TRP A 74 -4.21 18.93 -15.91
C TRP A 74 -3.97 19.07 -17.41
N LEU A 75 -3.17 18.18 -18.01
CA LEU A 75 -2.91 18.18 -19.45
C LEU A 75 -4.20 17.92 -20.24
N PHE A 76 -4.96 16.88 -19.87
CA PHE A 76 -6.22 16.56 -20.54
C PHE A 76 -7.30 17.62 -20.24
N GLY A 77 -7.39 18.12 -19.01
CA GLY A 77 -8.30 19.20 -18.66
C GLY A 77 -8.02 20.49 -19.44
N GLY A 78 -6.74 20.83 -19.66
CA GLY A 78 -6.34 21.95 -20.49
C GLY A 78 -6.73 21.78 -21.96
N ARG A 79 -6.57 20.58 -22.52
CA ARG A 79 -7.01 20.26 -23.89
C ARG A 79 -8.53 20.33 -24.02
N ALA A 80 -9.27 19.71 -23.11
CA ALA A 80 -10.73 19.74 -23.10
C ALA A 80 -11.26 21.19 -23.02
N ARG A 81 -10.64 22.03 -22.18
CA ARG A 81 -10.96 23.47 -22.10
C ARG A 81 -10.71 24.20 -23.41
N ASN A 82 -9.63 23.88 -24.14
CA ASN A 82 -9.35 24.52 -25.43
C ASN A 82 -10.43 24.15 -26.47
N ILE A 83 -10.89 22.89 -26.47
CA ILE A 83 -11.98 22.43 -27.33
C ILE A 83 -13.28 23.15 -26.97
N GLU A 84 -13.64 23.27 -25.68
CA GLU A 84 -14.83 24.03 -25.25
C GLU A 84 -14.79 25.48 -25.74
N ILE A 85 -13.61 26.12 -25.72
CA ILE A 85 -13.43 27.50 -26.23
C ILE A 85 -13.61 27.55 -27.75
N GLN A 86 -13.10 26.56 -28.50
CA GLN A 86 -13.27 26.52 -29.96
C GLN A 86 -14.73 26.30 -30.36
N ILE A 87 -15.44 25.42 -29.65
CA ILE A 87 -16.88 25.19 -29.85
C ILE A 87 -17.66 26.48 -29.57
N ASP A 88 -17.39 27.16 -28.44
CA ASP A 88 -18.07 28.42 -28.10
C ASP A 88 -17.77 29.53 -29.13
N LYS A 89 -16.53 29.63 -29.62
CA LYS A 89 -16.15 30.59 -30.67
C LYS A 89 -16.87 30.32 -31.99
N HIS A 90 -16.90 29.07 -32.45
CA HIS A 90 -17.58 28.71 -33.69
C HIS A 90 -19.08 28.99 -33.58
N ARG A 91 -19.71 28.63 -32.45
CA ARG A 91 -21.12 28.91 -32.18
C ARG A 91 -21.46 30.40 -32.25
N ARG A 92 -20.63 31.25 -31.63
CA ARG A 92 -20.81 32.71 -31.67
C ARG A 92 -20.68 33.28 -33.09
N ALA A 93 -19.82 32.69 -33.92
CA ALA A 93 -19.65 33.12 -35.30
C ALA A 93 -20.84 32.73 -36.20
N THR A 94 -21.50 31.60 -35.93
CA THR A 94 -22.63 31.10 -36.72
C THR A 94 -23.99 31.70 -36.32
N GLY A 95 -24.06 32.45 -35.21
CA GLY A 95 -25.29 33.11 -34.76
C GLY A 95 -26.37 32.16 -34.22
N GLU A 96 -25.99 30.92 -33.89
CA GLU A 96 -26.90 29.87 -33.44
C GLU A 96 -27.53 30.26 -32.08
N LYS A 97 -28.83 30.57 -32.05
CA LYS A 97 -29.60 30.84 -30.82
C LYS A 97 -29.79 29.51 -30.07
N VAL A 98 -29.25 29.45 -28.86
CA VAL A 98 -28.94 28.23 -28.13
C VAL A 98 -30.19 27.55 -27.55
N THR A 99 -30.44 26.28 -27.92
CA THR A 99 -31.37 25.38 -27.20
C THR A 99 -30.68 24.52 -26.14
N PHE A 100 -29.35 24.32 -26.25
CA PHE A 100 -28.59 23.48 -25.31
C PHE A 100 -27.31 24.15 -24.78
N SER A 101 -27.14 24.14 -23.46
CA SER A 101 -25.98 24.69 -22.77
C SER A 101 -24.69 23.97 -23.21
N THR A 102 -23.69 24.72 -23.67
CA THR A 102 -22.35 24.19 -23.97
C THR A 102 -21.79 23.49 -22.72
N PRO A 103 -21.16 22.31 -22.85
CA PRO A 103 -20.48 21.66 -21.73
C PRO A 103 -19.45 22.63 -21.15
N ASN A 104 -19.66 23.03 -19.90
CA ASN A 104 -18.79 23.98 -19.18
C ASN A 104 -18.00 23.23 -18.10
N ILE A 105 -17.77 21.93 -18.30
CA ILE A 105 -17.22 21.02 -17.30
C ILE A 105 -15.71 21.25 -17.19
N ALA A 106 -14.98 21.29 -18.31
CA ALA A 106 -13.54 21.52 -18.26
C ALA A 106 -13.21 22.95 -17.85
N ARG A 107 -14.00 23.93 -18.31
CA ARG A 107 -13.84 25.33 -17.92
C ARG A 107 -14.25 25.61 -16.47
N SER A 108 -15.15 24.83 -15.85
CA SER A 108 -15.42 24.96 -14.40
C SER A 108 -14.39 24.23 -13.54
N LEU A 109 -13.98 23.00 -13.91
CA LEU A 109 -13.02 22.19 -13.15
C LEU A 109 -11.57 22.67 -13.27
N PHE A 110 -11.18 23.13 -14.46
CA PHE A 110 -9.82 23.57 -14.78
C PHE A 110 -9.73 25.07 -15.11
N GLY A 111 -10.83 25.80 -14.92
CA GLY A 111 -10.88 27.25 -15.04
C GLY A 111 -10.10 27.92 -13.93
N THR A 112 -8.92 28.42 -14.25
CA THR A 112 -8.30 29.46 -13.44
C THR A 112 -9.19 30.71 -13.48
N LYS A 113 -9.79 31.09 -12.35
CA LYS A 113 -10.50 32.38 -12.15
C LYS A 113 -9.63 33.63 -12.38
N LYS A 114 -8.39 33.49 -12.85
CA LYS A 114 -7.46 34.62 -12.93
C LYS A 114 -7.70 35.40 -14.23
N PRO A 115 -8.00 36.71 -14.16
CA PRO A 115 -7.84 37.59 -15.31
C PRO A 115 -6.41 37.44 -15.82
N ARG A 116 -6.25 37.44 -17.15
CA ARG A 116 -4.92 37.50 -17.77
C ARG A 116 -4.25 38.75 -17.18
N PRO A 117 -3.11 38.62 -16.47
CA PRO A 117 -2.40 39.81 -16.03
C PRO A 117 -2.05 40.61 -17.29
N LEU A 118 -2.37 41.90 -17.29
CA LEU A 118 -1.76 42.84 -18.23
C LEU A 118 -0.26 42.60 -18.19
N ILE A 119 0.34 42.45 -19.37
CA ILE A 119 1.76 42.20 -19.54
C ILE A 119 2.49 43.44 -18.99
N SER A 120 2.86 43.40 -17.71
CA SER A 120 3.77 44.39 -17.14
C SER A 120 5.18 43.96 -17.50
N HIS A 121 5.83 44.70 -18.39
CA HIS A 121 7.23 44.53 -18.72
C HIS A 121 8.12 44.99 -17.56
N THR A 122 8.19 44.21 -16.48
CA THR A 122 9.25 44.35 -15.49
C THR A 122 10.48 43.60 -15.98
N PHE A 123 11.58 44.33 -16.22
CA PHE A 123 12.93 43.79 -16.40
C PHE A 123 13.37 43.07 -15.12
N LYS A 124 12.98 41.80 -14.99
CA LYS A 124 13.35 40.94 -13.87
C LYS A 124 14.13 39.75 -14.40
N ASN A 125 15.22 39.44 -13.71
CA ASN A 125 16.20 38.41 -14.06
C ASN A 125 15.53 37.10 -14.54
N ASP A 126 15.57 36.88 -15.85
CA ASP A 126 14.69 35.94 -16.56
C ASP A 126 14.97 34.48 -16.17
N GLN A 127 16.21 34.18 -15.75
CA GLN A 127 16.60 32.85 -15.29
C GLN A 127 16.03 32.50 -13.92
N LEU A 128 16.10 33.41 -12.95
CA LEU A 128 15.58 33.21 -11.59
C LEU A 128 14.06 33.01 -11.61
N ASN A 129 13.34 33.79 -12.42
CA ASN A 129 11.90 33.63 -12.57
C ASN A 129 11.50 32.33 -13.28
N LYS A 130 12.31 31.85 -14.24
CA LYS A 130 12.10 30.53 -14.86
C LYS A 130 12.27 29.40 -13.85
N VAL A 131 13.29 29.46 -12.99
CA VAL A 131 13.51 28.46 -11.94
C VAL A 131 12.39 28.51 -10.89
N LEU A 132 12.10 29.70 -10.35
CA LEU A 132 11.02 29.91 -9.36
C LEU A 132 9.65 29.50 -9.90
N SER A 133 9.36 29.76 -11.17
CA SER A 133 8.09 29.35 -11.79
C SER A 133 8.00 27.85 -12.00
N ARG A 134 9.12 27.16 -12.28
CA ARG A 134 9.18 25.68 -12.30
C ARG A 134 8.95 25.13 -10.90
N ILE A 135 9.67 25.63 -9.89
CA ILE A 135 9.50 25.20 -8.49
C ILE A 135 8.06 25.43 -8.02
N ASN A 136 7.47 26.61 -8.28
CA ASN A 136 6.09 26.89 -7.92
C ASN A 136 5.09 26.00 -8.65
N LYS A 137 5.35 25.60 -9.90
CA LYS A 137 4.53 24.62 -10.61
C LYS A 137 4.62 23.25 -9.94
N GLU A 138 5.83 22.79 -9.63
CA GLU A 138 6.04 21.48 -9.00
C GLU A 138 5.50 21.43 -7.58
N ALA A 139 5.71 22.49 -6.77
CA ALA A 139 5.16 22.61 -5.43
C ALA A 139 3.62 22.62 -5.45
N ARG A 140 3.01 23.33 -6.42
CA ARG A 140 1.56 23.31 -6.59
C ARG A 140 1.04 21.95 -7.04
N LEU A 141 1.81 21.23 -7.87
CA LEU A 141 1.49 19.87 -8.27
C LEU A 141 1.52 18.94 -7.04
N ALA A 142 2.55 19.06 -6.21
CA ALA A 142 2.73 18.28 -4.99
C ALA A 142 1.63 18.54 -3.95
N ILE A 143 1.24 19.80 -3.74
CA ILE A 143 0.12 20.15 -2.85
C ILE A 143 -1.20 19.57 -3.38
N LYS A 144 -1.40 19.58 -4.71
CA LYS A 144 -2.60 19.01 -5.36
C LYS A 144 -2.60 17.48 -5.45
N SER A 145 -1.47 16.82 -5.18
CA SER A 145 -1.33 15.37 -5.12
C SER A 145 -1.33 14.86 -3.68
N ASP A 146 -1.95 15.62 -2.77
CA ASP A 146 -2.10 15.31 -1.35
C ASP A 146 -0.80 14.88 -0.67
N LEU A 147 0.30 15.62 -0.91
CA LEU A 147 1.58 15.40 -0.23
C LEU A 147 1.43 15.26 1.29
N ILE A 148 0.53 16.05 1.90
CA ILE A 148 0.25 16.02 3.34
C ILE A 148 -0.24 14.63 3.77
N PHE A 149 -1.08 13.97 2.98
CA PHE A 149 -1.60 12.64 3.29
C PHE A 149 -0.47 11.60 3.39
N TYR A 150 0.47 11.60 2.44
CA TYR A 150 1.61 10.68 2.45
C TYR A 150 2.62 11.02 3.54
N LEU A 151 2.81 12.30 3.88
CA LEU A 151 3.66 12.70 5.00
C LEU A 151 3.09 12.21 6.33
N VAL A 152 1.77 12.31 6.54
CA VAL A 152 1.10 11.80 7.75
C VAL A 152 1.24 10.27 7.85
N LEU A 153 0.99 9.54 6.75
CA LEU A 153 1.19 8.09 6.71
C LEU A 153 2.65 7.69 6.95
N GLY A 154 3.59 8.42 6.36
CA GLY A 154 5.02 8.21 6.53
C GLY A 154 5.45 8.38 7.98
N LEU A 155 5.02 9.47 8.63
CA LEU A 155 5.26 9.73 10.05
C LEU A 155 4.63 8.66 10.94
N ALA A 156 3.41 8.22 10.64
CA ALA A 156 2.74 7.16 11.39
C ALA A 156 3.55 5.84 11.38
N ALA A 157 4.22 5.53 10.27
CA ALA A 157 5.09 4.36 10.18
C ALA A 157 6.32 4.42 11.12
N TRP A 158 6.73 5.61 11.57
CA TRP A 158 7.85 5.81 12.52
C TRP A 158 7.41 5.85 13.99
N LEU A 159 6.13 5.62 14.28
CA LEU A 159 5.59 5.62 15.64
C LEU A 159 5.28 4.21 16.18
N PRO A 160 6.15 3.17 16.02
CA PRO A 160 5.83 1.82 16.50
C PRO A 160 5.69 1.74 18.04
N LYS A 161 6.10 2.78 18.78
CA LYS A 161 5.86 2.88 20.23
C LYS A 161 4.41 3.19 20.62
N TRP A 162 3.57 3.70 19.70
CA TRP A 162 2.21 4.13 20.04
C TRP A 162 1.25 2.99 20.37
N PHE A 163 1.50 1.79 19.83
CA PHE A 163 0.56 0.68 19.99
C PHE A 163 0.83 -0.24 21.17
N GLY A 164 1.88 0.03 21.97
CA GLY A 164 2.06 -0.60 23.28
C GLY A 164 1.89 -2.12 23.28
N VAL A 165 2.17 -2.81 22.16
CA VAL A 165 2.00 -4.25 22.05
C VAL A 165 3.11 -4.86 22.87
N THR A 166 2.84 -5.07 24.16
CA THR A 166 3.66 -5.90 25.01
C THR A 166 3.78 -7.24 24.30
N PRO A 167 5.02 -7.71 23.99
CA PRO A 167 5.19 -9.06 23.48
C PRO A 167 4.48 -9.99 24.45
N GLN A 168 3.46 -10.69 23.96
CA GLN A 168 2.74 -11.66 24.75
C GLN A 168 3.79 -12.67 25.24
N SER A 169 4.01 -12.74 26.56
CA SER A 169 4.93 -13.72 27.13
C SER A 169 4.61 -15.08 26.52
N PRO A 170 5.63 -15.83 26.03
CA PRO A 170 5.37 -17.12 25.42
C PRO A 170 4.57 -17.96 26.40
N SER A 171 3.37 -18.37 25.99
CA SER A 171 2.53 -19.28 26.76
C SER A 171 3.40 -20.46 27.18
N PRO A 172 3.43 -20.85 28.46
CA PRO A 172 4.29 -21.93 28.92
C PRO A 172 4.00 -23.16 28.07
N SER A 173 5.07 -23.74 27.50
CA SER A 173 4.97 -24.97 26.75
C SER A 173 4.32 -26.04 27.63
N VAL A 174 3.09 -26.44 27.28
CA VAL A 174 2.43 -27.59 27.87
C VAL A 174 3.31 -28.79 27.58
N THR A 175 4.15 -29.14 28.54
CA THR A 175 5.01 -30.31 28.46
C THR A 175 4.10 -31.48 28.80
N ILE A 176 3.59 -32.17 27.78
CA ILE A 176 2.84 -33.42 27.97
C ILE A 176 3.86 -34.46 28.45
N GLN A 177 4.01 -34.60 29.77
CA GLN A 177 4.66 -35.76 30.35
C GLN A 177 3.79 -36.98 30.07
N ASN A 178 4.17 -37.75 29.05
CA ASN A 178 3.67 -39.12 28.89
C ASN A 178 4.24 -39.97 30.04
N THR A 179 3.61 -39.91 31.20
CA THR A 179 3.85 -40.86 32.29
C THR A 179 3.22 -42.18 31.86
N ILE A 180 4.04 -43.08 31.31
CA ILE A 180 3.66 -44.48 31.15
C ILE A 180 3.56 -45.06 32.57
N GLN A 181 2.34 -45.17 33.10
CA GLN A 181 2.07 -45.96 34.30
C GLN A 181 2.25 -47.45 33.94
N PRO A 182 3.15 -48.19 34.61
CA PRO A 182 3.18 -49.64 34.45
C PRO A 182 1.89 -50.23 35.03
N ALA A 183 1.20 -51.03 34.21
CA ALA A 183 -0.02 -51.72 34.58
C ALA A 183 0.22 -52.61 35.80
N THR A 184 -0.54 -52.38 36.86
CA THR A 184 -0.73 -53.31 37.96
C THR A 184 -1.33 -54.60 37.40
N GLN A 185 -0.57 -55.70 37.41
CA GLN A 185 -1.14 -57.02 37.13
C GLN A 185 -1.78 -57.61 38.41
N PRO A 186 -2.96 -58.23 38.28
CA PRO A 186 -3.71 -58.77 39.40
C PRO A 186 -3.16 -60.12 39.88
N LEU A 187 -3.33 -60.38 41.18
CA LEU A 187 -3.19 -61.69 41.83
C LEU A 187 -3.98 -62.77 41.08
N LEU A 188 -3.36 -63.95 40.87
CA LEU A 188 -4.08 -65.21 40.68
C LEU A 188 -3.25 -66.40 41.18
N ASP A 189 -3.78 -66.96 42.26
CA ASP A 189 -3.79 -68.34 42.75
C ASP A 189 -2.57 -69.27 42.76
N GLN A 190 -2.31 -69.71 43.99
CA GLN A 190 -1.72 -70.98 44.39
C GLN A 190 -2.46 -72.16 43.75
N ASN A 191 -1.76 -73.09 43.07
CA ASN A 191 -1.70 -74.49 43.49
C ASN A 191 -0.77 -75.34 42.60
N SER A 192 -0.12 -76.31 43.23
CA SER A 192 0.37 -77.56 42.62
C SER A 192 1.63 -77.50 41.74
N GLN A 193 2.80 -77.80 42.31
CA GLN A 193 3.37 -79.16 42.29
C GLN A 193 4.85 -79.11 42.70
N ASP A 194 5.11 -79.50 43.95
CA ASP A 194 6.31 -80.27 44.30
C ASP A 194 6.22 -81.60 43.55
N VAL A 195 7.19 -81.93 42.68
CA VAL A 195 7.68 -83.29 42.39
C VAL A 195 8.91 -83.14 41.47
N VAL A 196 10.07 -83.51 42.02
CA VAL A 196 11.26 -84.03 41.30
C VAL A 196 12.07 -83.03 40.48
N ASN A 197 13.20 -82.60 41.06
CA ASN A 197 14.49 -82.62 40.36
C ASN A 197 15.65 -82.64 41.37
N ALA A 198 15.74 -83.75 42.09
CA ALA A 198 17.04 -84.29 42.46
C ALA A 198 17.56 -85.04 41.23
N SER A 199 18.59 -84.50 40.57
CA SER A 199 19.70 -85.25 39.97
C SER A 199 20.40 -84.41 38.90
N GLY A 200 21.73 -84.39 38.96
CA GLY A 200 22.49 -84.52 37.72
C GLY A 200 23.13 -83.27 37.15
N ARG A 201 24.31 -82.96 37.70
CA ARG A 201 25.60 -82.93 36.97
C ARG A 201 25.72 -82.11 35.67
N ARG A 202 26.80 -81.30 35.67
CA ARG A 202 27.74 -80.97 34.56
C ARG A 202 27.10 -80.11 33.43
N ALA A 203 27.77 -79.17 32.79
CA ALA A 203 29.19 -79.00 32.53
C ALA A 203 29.56 -77.52 32.32
N LYS A 204 30.83 -77.22 32.60
CA LYS A 204 31.58 -76.04 32.15
C LYS A 204 31.55 -75.92 30.61
N LYS A 205 31.45 -74.69 30.08
CA LYS A 205 32.31 -74.27 28.96
C LYS A 205 32.45 -72.75 28.85
N ASN A 206 33.70 -72.31 29.03
CA ASN A 206 34.26 -71.04 28.58
C ASN A 206 34.28 -70.97 27.04
N ILE A 207 34.08 -69.78 26.46
CA ILE A 207 34.77 -69.22 25.27
C ILE A 207 34.49 -67.70 25.37
N LYS A 208 35.42 -66.85 25.82
CA LYS A 208 36.66 -66.32 25.23
C LYS A 208 36.42 -65.20 24.19
N VAL A 209 36.87 -64.02 24.62
CA VAL A 209 37.10 -62.73 23.98
C VAL A 209 38.04 -62.82 22.77
N SER A 210 37.77 -62.01 21.73
CA SER A 210 38.79 -61.36 20.87
C SER A 210 38.12 -60.11 20.27
N LYS A 211 38.51 -58.91 20.74
CA LYS A 211 39.26 -57.87 19.99
C LYS A 211 38.56 -57.36 18.74
#